data_AF-A0A645ITC0-F1
#
_entry.id   AF-A0A645ITC0-F1
#
_cell.length_a   1.000
_cell.length_b   1.000
_cell.length_c   1.000
_cell.angle_alpha   90.00
_cell.angle_beta   90.00
_cell.angle_gamma   90.00
#
_symmetry.space_group_name_H-M   'P 1'
#
loop_
_entity.id
_entity.type
_entity.pdbx_description
1 polymer ?
#
loop_
_entity_poly.entity_id
_entity_poly.type
_entity_poly.pdbx_seq_one_letter_code
_entity_poly.pdbx_strand_id
1 'polypeptide(L)'
;MGLVGLTRVRSRFVVAAAGGILVVLGLFPKLAAVIAAIPSPVLGGAGIAMFGMVAASGVKTLSRVSFDGTHNIMVVAISIGIGMITLAVPNFYHNFPSWAQVILHSGITAGSIAAIVLNAVLNGTSVQLGRNTDHGA
;
A
#
# COMPACT_ATOMS: atom_id res chain seq x y z
N MET A 1 -8.29 -4.46 10.13
CA MET A 1 -9.67 -4.16 10.60
C MET A 1 -10.52 -5.40 10.88
N GLY A 2 -10.19 -6.60 10.39
CA GLY A 2 -11.05 -7.80 10.53
C GLY A 2 -11.39 -8.19 11.97
N LEU A 3 -10.39 -8.40 12.83
CA LEU A 3 -10.62 -8.81 14.23
C LEU A 3 -11.21 -7.69 15.12
N VAL A 4 -10.82 -6.43 14.86
CA VAL A 4 -11.31 -5.25 15.59
C VAL A 4 -12.79 -4.97 15.29
N GLY A 5 -13.27 -5.35 14.10
CA GLY A 5 -14.69 -5.30 13.75
C GLY A 5 -15.54 -6.29 14.54
N LEU A 6 -15.00 -7.47 14.87
CA LEU A 6 -15.67 -8.52 15.63
C LEU A 6 -15.62 -8.27 17.14
N THR A 7 -14.44 -7.93 17.67
CA THR A 7 -14.23 -7.70 19.11
C THR A 7 -14.69 -6.32 19.57
N ARG A 8 -14.88 -5.36 18.67
CA ARG A 8 -15.18 -3.94 18.94
C ARG A 8 -14.18 -3.23 19.87
N VAL A 9 -13.08 -3.86 20.25
CA VAL A 9 -12.06 -3.24 21.10
C VAL A 9 -11.05 -2.48 20.24
N ARG A 10 -11.11 -1.14 20.32
CA ARG A 10 -10.15 -0.21 19.67
C ARG A 10 -9.13 0.39 20.65
N SER A 11 -8.88 -0.31 21.76
CA SER A 11 -8.02 0.20 22.83
C SER A 11 -6.53 0.15 22.46
N ARG A 12 -5.82 1.27 22.59
CA ARG A 12 -4.36 1.36 22.41
C ARG A 12 -3.58 0.40 23.32
N PHE A 13 -4.15 0.07 24.48
CA PHE A 13 -3.55 -0.87 25.44
C PHE A 13 -3.48 -2.28 24.86
N VAL A 14 -4.41 -2.68 23.99
CA VAL A 14 -4.38 -4.00 23.34
C VAL A 14 -3.23 -4.07 22.33
N VAL A 15 -2.99 -2.99 21.58
CA VAL A 15 -1.85 -2.91 20.64
C VAL A 15 -0.53 -2.93 21.40
N ALA A 16 -0.44 -2.18 22.51
CA ALA A 16 0.76 -2.18 23.35
C ALA A 16 1.03 -3.55 24.01
N ALA A 17 -0.01 -4.22 24.53
CA ALA A 17 0.11 -5.56 25.10
C ALA A 17 0.49 -6.60 24.05
N ALA A 18 -0.11 -6.55 22.85
CA ALA A 18 0.24 -7.42 21.73
C ALA A 18 1.70 -7.20 21.29
N GLY A 19 2.14 -5.94 21.20
CA GLY A 19 3.54 -5.59 20.92
C GLY A 19 4.49 -6.14 22.00
N GLY A 20 4.14 -6.00 23.28
CA GLY A 20 4.90 -6.58 24.39
C GLY A 20 5.01 -8.10 24.29
N ILE A 21 3.91 -8.80 23.97
CA ILE A 21 3.90 -10.24 23.73
C ILE A 21 4.81 -10.59 22.55
N LEU A 22 4.76 -9.85 21.43
CA LEU A 22 5.63 -10.08 20.27
C LEU A 22 7.12 -9.92 20.62
N VAL A 23 7.48 -8.93 21.43
CA VAL A 23 8.86 -8.73 21.91
C VAL A 23 9.29 -9.92 22.77
N VAL A 24 8.45 -10.31 23.73
CA VAL A 24 8.74 -11.44 24.63
C VAL A 24 8.92 -12.72 23.82
N LEU A 25 7.98 -13.04 22.92
CA LEU A 25 8.06 -14.24 22.06
C LEU A 25 9.26 -14.21 21.11
N GLY A 26 9.65 -13.02 20.62
CA GLY A 26 10.84 -12.85 19.78
C GLY A 26 12.16 -13.13 20.52
N LEU A 27 12.20 -12.98 21.84
CA LEU A 27 13.38 -13.28 22.67
C LEU A 27 13.51 -14.77 23.02
N PHE A 28 12.50 -15.61 22.77
CA PHE A 28 12.55 -17.04 23.05
C PHE A 28 13.13 -17.84 21.87
N PRO A 29 14.36 -18.38 21.98
CA PRO A 29 15.03 -19.08 20.87
C PRO A 29 14.34 -20.38 20.45
N LYS A 30 13.63 -21.05 21.35
CA LYS A 30 12.85 -22.25 21.03
C LYS A 30 11.68 -21.95 20.08
N LEU A 31 11.05 -20.79 20.22
CA LEU A 31 9.97 -20.37 19.32
C LEU A 31 10.53 -19.99 17.95
N ALA A 32 11.69 -19.31 17.92
CA ALA A 32 12.39 -19.00 16.68
C ALA A 32 12.75 -20.28 15.89
N ALA A 33 13.19 -21.35 16.58
CA ALA A 33 13.47 -22.63 15.94
C ALA A 33 12.22 -23.28 15.30
N VAL A 34 11.06 -23.18 15.97
CA VAL A 34 9.78 -23.67 15.42
C VAL A 34 9.36 -22.88 14.19
N ILE A 35 9.50 -21.55 14.21
CA ILE A 35 9.18 -20.69 13.06
C ILE A 35 10.13 -20.97 11.89
N ALA A 36 11.41 -21.18 12.16
CA ALA A 36 12.41 -21.53 11.14
C ALA A 36 12.17 -22.90 10.50
N ALA A 37 11.48 -23.81 11.21
CA ALA A 37 11.08 -25.11 10.68
C ALA A 37 9.84 -25.05 9.77
N ILE A 38 9.17 -23.90 9.64
CA ILE A 38 8.01 -23.76 8.78
C ILE A 38 8.44 -23.85 7.30
N PRO A 39 7.84 -24.75 6.50
CA PRO A 39 8.19 -24.89 5.10
C PRO A 39 7.94 -23.62 4.27
N SER A 40 8.83 -23.32 3.32
CA SER A 40 8.70 -22.18 2.39
C SER A 40 7.34 -22.08 1.69
N PRO A 41 6.66 -23.18 1.29
CA PRO A 41 5.33 -23.10 0.68
C PRO A 41 4.27 -22.45 1.59
N VAL A 42 4.35 -22.65 2.91
CA VAL A 42 3.40 -22.05 3.88
C VAL A 42 3.66 -20.56 4.05
N LEU A 43 4.93 -20.16 4.12
CA LEU A 43 5.32 -18.74 4.15
C LEU A 43 4.88 -18.03 2.87
N GLY A 44 5.01 -18.70 1.72
CA GLY A 44 4.51 -18.21 0.43
C GLY A 44 2.99 -17.98 0.45
N GLY A 45 2.22 -18.94 0.95
CA GLY A 45 0.76 -18.80 1.09
C GLY A 45 0.35 -17.67 2.03
N ALA A 46 1.01 -17.55 3.19
CA ALA A 46 0.79 -16.44 4.11
C ALA A 46 1.14 -15.08 3.48
N GLY A 47 2.24 -15.03 2.72
CA GLY A 47 2.65 -13.84 1.96
C GLY A 47 1.64 -13.43 0.91
N ILE A 48 1.15 -14.36 0.09
CA ILE A 48 0.12 -14.10 -0.94
C ILE A 48 -1.16 -13.55 -0.28
N ALA A 49 -1.60 -14.13 0.83
CA ALA A 49 -2.78 -13.64 1.55
C ALA A 49 -2.58 -12.21 2.10
N MET A 50 -1.40 -11.91 2.66
CA MET A 50 -1.07 -10.58 3.18
C MET A 50 -1.00 -9.53 2.06
N PHE A 51 -0.23 -9.81 1.00
CA PHE A 51 -0.10 -8.89 -0.15
C PHE A 51 -1.43 -8.73 -0.89
N GLY A 52 -2.22 -9.80 -1.02
CA GLY A 52 -3.57 -9.75 -1.60
C GLY A 52 -4.51 -8.83 -0.80
N MET A 53 -4.49 -8.91 0.53
CA MET A 53 -5.28 -8.01 1.39
C MET A 53 -4.83 -6.56 1.27
N VAL A 54 -3.52 -6.30 1.19
CA VAL A 54 -2.96 -4.96 0.96
C VAL A 54 -3.42 -4.41 -0.39
N ALA A 55 -3.32 -5.20 -1.46
CA ALA A 55 -3.78 -4.82 -2.80
C ALA A 55 -5.28 -4.52 -2.82
N ALA A 56 -6.11 -5.39 -2.22
CA ALA A 56 -7.55 -5.18 -2.12
C ALA A 56 -7.91 -3.91 -1.33
N SER A 57 -7.15 -3.60 -0.27
CA SER A 57 -7.32 -2.34 0.46
C SER A 57 -6.98 -1.13 -0.41
N GLY A 58 -5.96 -1.22 -1.27
CA GLY A 58 -5.62 -0.18 -2.24
C GLY A 58 -6.76 0.08 -3.22
N VAL A 59 -7.30 -0.98 -3.84
CA VAL A 59 -8.45 -0.88 -4.76
C VAL A 59 -9.68 -0.29 -4.07
N LYS A 60 -9.94 -0.67 -2.81
CA LYS A 60 -11.05 -0.09 -2.01
C LYS A 60 -10.87 1.40 -1.71
N THR A 61 -9.64 1.86 -1.52
CA THR A 61 -9.39 3.29 -1.38
C THR A 61 -9.66 3.99 -2.70
N LEU A 62 -9.24 3.37 -3.81
CA LEU A 62 -9.39 3.91 -5.15
C LEU A 62 -10.86 4.03 -5.58
N SER A 63 -11.72 3.09 -5.14
CA SER A 63 -13.16 3.12 -5.42
C SER A 63 -13.91 4.28 -4.74
N ARG A 64 -13.26 5.06 -3.87
CA ARG A 64 -13.85 6.27 -3.26
C ARG A 64 -13.68 7.52 -4.13
N VAL A 65 -12.87 7.45 -5.19
CA VAL A 65 -12.59 8.56 -6.09
C VAL A 65 -13.60 8.54 -7.24
N SER A 66 -14.08 9.71 -7.67
CA SER A 66 -14.94 9.83 -8.85
C SER A 66 -14.13 9.64 -10.14
N PHE A 67 -14.54 8.69 -10.97
CA PHE A 67 -13.96 8.40 -12.29
C PHE A 67 -14.76 8.99 -13.46
N ASP A 68 -15.69 9.91 -13.18
CA ASP A 68 -16.52 10.56 -14.21
C ASP A 68 -15.70 11.40 -15.22
N GLY A 69 -14.45 11.74 -14.89
CA GLY A 69 -13.52 12.44 -15.78
C GLY A 69 -12.28 11.62 -16.16
N THR A 70 -11.61 12.00 -17.25
CA THR A 70 -10.43 11.30 -17.77
C THR A 70 -9.15 11.52 -16.94
N HIS A 71 -9.06 12.61 -16.17
CA HIS A 71 -7.84 12.95 -15.43
C HIS A 71 -7.50 11.92 -14.34
N ASN A 72 -8.46 11.58 -13.47
CA ASN A 72 -8.23 10.64 -12.37
C ASN A 72 -7.86 9.23 -12.87
N ILE A 73 -8.53 8.74 -13.92
CA ILE A 73 -8.22 7.42 -14.49
C ILE A 73 -6.86 7.40 -15.19
N MET A 74 -6.44 8.50 -15.84
CA MET A 74 -5.09 8.64 -16.41
C MET A 74 -4.01 8.63 -15.33
N VAL A 75 -4.20 9.36 -14.22
CA VAL A 75 -3.27 9.36 -13.09
C VAL A 75 -3.03 7.94 -12.58
N VAL A 76 -4.11 7.18 -12.38
CA VAL A 76 -4.06 5.79 -11.91
C VAL A 76 -3.36 4.89 -12.92
N ALA A 77 -3.77 4.93 -14.19
CA ALA A 77 -3.23 4.03 -15.21
C ALA A 77 -1.73 4.24 -15.40
N ILE A 78 -1.28 5.49 -15.49
CA ILE A 78 0.12 5.83 -15.72
C ILE A 78 0.97 5.53 -14.48
N SER A 79 0.49 5.82 -13.27
CA SER A 79 1.23 5.53 -12.03
C SER A 79 1.42 4.03 -11.79
N ILE A 80 0.39 3.22 -12.04
CA ILE A 80 0.50 1.75 -11.99
C ILE A 80 1.47 1.26 -13.06
N GLY A 81 1.36 1.77 -14.29
CA GLY A 81 2.27 1.45 -15.38
C GLY A 81 3.74 1.70 -15.02
N ILE A 82 4.05 2.89 -14.49
CA ILE A 82 5.40 3.25 -14.05
C ILE A 82 5.89 2.37 -12.91
N GLY A 83 5.02 2.05 -11.94
CA GLY A 83 5.38 1.12 -10.86
C GLY A 83 5.74 -0.28 -11.38
N MET A 84 5.07 -0.76 -12.43
CA MET A 84 5.34 -2.06 -13.06
C MET A 84 6.62 -2.09 -13.91
N ILE A 85 7.17 -0.94 -14.34
CA ILE A 85 8.42 -0.90 -15.14
C ILE A 85 9.57 -1.56 -14.38
N THR A 86 9.66 -1.39 -13.07
CA THR A 86 10.72 -2.02 -12.24
C THR A 86 10.70 -3.55 -12.28
N LEU A 87 9.53 -4.14 -12.53
CA LEU A 87 9.34 -5.59 -12.67
C LEU A 87 9.54 -6.04 -14.12
N ALA A 88 9.09 -5.24 -15.09
CA ALA A 88 9.15 -5.57 -16.51
C ALA A 88 10.54 -5.37 -17.13
N VAL A 89 11.26 -4.32 -16.71
CA VAL A 89 12.59 -3.97 -17.22
C VAL A 89 13.49 -3.56 -16.05
N PRO A 90 14.15 -4.54 -15.38
CA PRO A 90 14.97 -4.29 -14.19
C PRO A 90 16.15 -3.34 -14.45
N ASN A 91 16.66 -3.32 -15.69
CA ASN A 91 17.80 -2.50 -16.09
C ASN A 91 17.43 -1.08 -16.56
N PHE A 92 16.15 -0.67 -16.46
CA PHE A 92 15.70 0.61 -16.99
C PHE A 92 16.38 1.82 -16.31
N TYR A 93 16.66 1.71 -15.01
CA TYR A 93 17.21 2.81 -14.21
C TYR A 93 18.75 2.82 -14.11
N HIS A 94 19.46 1.97 -14.86
CA HIS A 94 20.92 1.86 -14.79
C HIS A 94 21.67 3.11 -15.29
N ASN A 95 21.03 3.92 -16.13
CA ASN A 95 21.59 5.16 -16.66
C ASN A 95 21.31 6.39 -15.77
N PHE A 96 20.58 6.20 -14.66
CA PHE A 96 20.27 7.28 -13.73
C PHE A 96 21.36 7.44 -12.67
N PRO A 97 21.53 8.66 -12.12
CA PRO A 97 22.50 8.89 -11.05
C PRO A 97 22.17 8.03 -9.81
N SER A 98 23.21 7.65 -9.06
CA SER A 98 23.13 6.69 -7.95
C SER A 98 22.05 7.00 -6.91
N TRP A 99 21.86 8.28 -6.59
CA TRP A 99 20.82 8.74 -5.66
C TRP A 99 19.40 8.47 -6.17
N ALA A 100 19.17 8.55 -7.48
CA ALA A 100 17.86 8.29 -8.09
C ALA A 100 17.61 6.79 -8.21
N GLN A 101 18.64 5.98 -8.47
CA GLN A 101 18.52 4.53 -8.57
C GLN A 101 18.03 3.89 -7.25
N VAL A 102 18.50 4.39 -6.10
CA VAL A 102 18.06 3.90 -4.77
C VAL A 102 16.54 4.03 -4.59
N ILE A 103 15.94 5.11 -5.11
CA ILE A 103 14.52 5.42 -4.92
C ILE A 103 13.67 4.83 -6.06
N LEU A 104 14.16 4.87 -7.30
CA LEU A 104 13.43 4.46 -8.50
C LEU A 104 13.47 2.95 -8.75
N HIS A 105 14.40 2.21 -8.13
CA HIS A 105 14.43 0.75 -8.21
C HIS A 105 13.24 0.09 -7.51
N SER A 106 12.59 0.78 -6.56
CA SER A 106 11.34 0.31 -5.96
C SER A 106 10.13 0.77 -6.78
N GLY A 107 9.38 -0.19 -7.34
CA GLY A 107 8.19 0.11 -8.13
C GLY A 107 7.11 0.86 -7.36
N ILE A 108 7.01 0.60 -6.05
CA ILE A 108 6.02 1.26 -5.18
C ILE A 108 6.35 2.76 -5.07
N THR A 109 7.61 3.12 -4.86
CA THR A 109 8.05 4.52 -4.72
C THR A 109 7.99 5.25 -6.05
N ALA A 110 8.49 4.63 -7.13
CA ALA A 110 8.42 5.19 -8.49
C ALA A 110 6.96 5.47 -8.92
N GLY A 111 6.06 4.49 -8.73
CA GLY A 111 4.63 4.65 -9.02
C GLY A 111 3.97 5.71 -8.13
N SER A 112 4.33 5.80 -6.85
CA SER A 112 3.80 6.82 -5.92
C SER A 112 4.24 8.23 -6.31
N ILE A 113 5.51 8.43 -6.67
CA ILE A 113 6.01 9.72 -7.14
C ILE A 113 5.29 10.12 -8.43
N ALA A 114 5.15 9.19 -9.37
CA ALA A 114 4.41 9.43 -10.61
C ALA A 114 2.94 9.80 -10.34
N ALA A 115 2.26 9.10 -9.41
CA ALA A 115 0.89 9.43 -9.04
C ALA A 115 0.78 10.85 -8.46
N ILE A 116 1.68 11.23 -7.55
CA ILE A 116 1.68 12.55 -6.91
C ILE A 116 1.93 13.65 -7.95
N VAL A 117 2.96 13.48 -8.79
CA VAL A 117 3.33 14.46 -9.82
C VAL A 117 2.19 14.61 -10.83
N LEU A 118 1.65 13.50 -11.32
CA LEU A 118 0.62 13.51 -12.35
C LEU A 118 -0.71 14.04 -11.80
N ASN A 119 -1.06 13.71 -10.56
CA ASN A 119 -2.21 14.30 -9.88
C ASN A 119 -2.04 15.82 -9.69
N ALA A 120 -0.84 16.28 -9.31
CA ALA A 120 -0.56 17.71 -9.16
C ALA A 120 -0.63 18.47 -10.50
N VAL A 121 -0.21 17.86 -11.61
CA VAL A 121 -0.24 18.47 -12.94
C VAL A 121 -1.65 18.45 -13.55
N LEU A 122 -2.35 17.32 -13.47
CA LEU A 122 -3.64 17.11 -14.15
C LEU A 122 -4.85 17.61 -13.36
N ASN A 123 -4.82 17.48 -12.03
CA ASN A 123 -5.92 17.89 -11.14
C ASN A 123 -5.59 19.19 -10.36
N GLY A 124 -4.51 19.89 -10.73
CA GLY A 124 -3.88 20.99 -10.02
C GLY A 124 -4.73 21.67 -8.96
N THR A 125 -4.37 21.47 -7.68
CA THR A 125 -4.91 22.09 -6.43
C THR A 125 -6.42 22.34 -6.37
N SER A 126 -7.24 21.75 -7.22
CA SER A 126 -8.69 21.84 -7.15
C SER A 126 -9.15 20.71 -6.26
N VAL A 127 -8.90 20.90 -4.95
CA VAL A 127 -9.67 20.25 -3.91
C VAL A 127 -11.12 20.64 -4.20
N GLN A 128 -11.86 19.72 -4.80
CA GLN A 128 -13.29 19.87 -5.04
C GLN A 128 -13.96 19.83 -3.67
N LEU A 129 -14.04 21.00 -3.02
CA LEU A 129 -14.86 21.19 -1.83
C LEU A 129 -16.27 20.76 -2.19
N GLY A 130 -16.79 19.81 -1.43
CA GLY A 130 -18.10 19.23 -1.64
C GLY A 130 -19.15 20.33 -1.81
N ARG A 131 -19.75 20.40 -2.99
CA ARG A 131 -21.08 20.98 -3.15
C ARG A 131 -22.03 19.98 -2.50
N ASN A 132 -22.31 20.20 -1.22
CA ASN A 132 -23.55 19.74 -0.61
C ASN A 132 -24.69 20.31 -1.47
N THR A 133 -25.34 19.44 -2.23
CA THR A 133 -26.64 19.71 -2.81
C THR A 133 -27.63 19.73 -1.67
N ASP A 134 -27.90 20.92 -1.14
CA ASP A 134 -29.13 21.23 -0.42
C ASP A 134 -30.31 20.78 -1.30
N HIS A 135 -30.88 19.61 -0.98
CA HIS A 135 -32.29 19.34 -1.20
C HIS A 135 -32.96 20.06 -0.04
N GLY A 136 -33.53 21.24 -0.24
CA GLY A 136 -34.76 21.40 -0.99
C GLY A 136 -35.91 21.37 0.02
N ALA A 137 -36.53 22.54 0.18
CA ALA A 137 -37.65 22.85 1.07
C ALA A 137 -38.88 21.95 0.88
#